data_AF-A0A842W5T3-F1
#
_entry.id   AF-A0A842W5T3-F1
#
_cell.length_a   1.000
_cell.length_b   1.000
_cell.length_c   1.000
_cell.angle_alpha   90.00
_cell.angle_beta   90.00
_cell.angle_gamma   90.00
#
_symmetry.space_group_name_H-M   'P 1'
#
loop_
_entity.id
_entity.type
_entity.pdbx_description
1 polymer ?
#
loop_
_entity_poly.entity_id
_entity_poly.type
_entity_poly.pdbx_seq_one_letter_code
_entity_poly.pdbx_strand_id
1 'polypeptide(L)'
;MSEEKKTESKKGDDKKKVQGNTIGVDLGTTFSAFAVMEGGKAKIIENAEGDRTTPSVVTIKDGERLAGKVARNQAIINPENTIRSI
;
A
#
# COMPACT_ATOMS: atom_id res chain seq x y z
N MET A 1 -57.66 -22.05 -1.06
CA MET A 1 -57.51 -21.41 -2.38
C MET A 1 -57.74 -19.92 -2.22
N SER A 2 -56.67 -19.14 -2.19
CA SER A 2 -56.58 -17.77 -2.72
C SER A 2 -55.22 -17.20 -2.32
N GLU A 3 -54.52 -16.73 -3.35
CA GLU A 3 -53.08 -16.65 -3.51
C GLU A 3 -52.39 -15.46 -2.84
N GLU A 4 -51.06 -15.57 -2.80
CA GLU A 4 -50.05 -14.59 -2.42
C GLU A 4 -50.23 -13.20 -3.06
N LYS A 5 -49.86 -12.16 -2.29
CA LYS A 5 -49.15 -11.02 -2.87
C LYS A 5 -48.03 -10.51 -1.95
N LYS A 6 -46.85 -11.04 -2.27
CA LYS A 6 -45.50 -10.47 -2.18
C LYS A 6 -45.46 -8.94 -2.03
N THR A 7 -44.70 -8.46 -1.04
CA THR A 7 -43.56 -7.57 -1.28
C THR A 7 -42.63 -7.55 -0.06
N GLU A 8 -41.52 -8.28 -0.18
CA GLU A 8 -40.29 -8.01 0.55
C GLU A 8 -39.81 -6.59 0.20
N SER A 9 -39.37 -5.82 1.20
CA SER A 9 -38.34 -4.81 0.99
C SER A 9 -37.17 -5.11 1.93
N LYS A 10 -36.34 -6.08 1.54
CA LYS A 10 -34.98 -6.18 2.06
C LYS A 10 -34.23 -4.96 1.56
N LYS A 11 -34.01 -3.97 2.43
CA LYS A 11 -33.00 -2.95 2.19
C LYS A 11 -31.65 -3.58 2.54
N GLY A 12 -31.12 -4.34 1.58
CA GLY A 12 -29.76 -4.84 1.65
C GLY A 12 -28.83 -3.66 1.43
N ASP A 13 -28.07 -3.30 2.45
CA ASP A 13 -26.89 -2.46 2.27
C ASP A 13 -25.91 -3.27 1.41
N ASP A 14 -25.88 -2.99 0.11
CA ASP A 14 -24.85 -3.47 -0.83
C ASP A 14 -23.48 -2.87 -0.46
N LYS A 15 -22.92 -3.30 0.68
CA LYS A 15 -21.48 -3.22 0.92
C LYS A 15 -20.83 -4.24 -0.01
N LYS A 16 -20.48 -3.79 -1.21
CA LYS A 16 -19.54 -4.46 -2.10
C LYS A 16 -18.34 -4.90 -1.26
N LYS A 17 -18.26 -6.19 -0.96
CA LYS A 17 -17.20 -6.78 -0.15
C LYS A 17 -15.90 -6.52 -0.90
N VAL A 18 -15.01 -5.67 -0.36
CA VAL A 18 -13.67 -5.49 -0.93
C VAL A 18 -13.02 -6.87 -0.87
N GLN A 19 -12.81 -7.47 -2.04
CA GLN A 19 -12.23 -8.80 -2.18
C GLN A 19 -10.73 -8.60 -2.42
N GLY A 20 -9.94 -8.73 -1.36
CA GLY A 20 -8.49 -8.53 -1.38
C GLY A 20 -7.90 -8.53 0.03
N ASN A 21 -6.62 -8.83 0.17
CA ASN A 21 -5.91 -8.74 1.44
C ASN A 21 -5.81 -7.28 1.88
N THR A 22 -6.13 -6.98 3.13
CA THR A 22 -5.95 -5.64 3.70
C THR A 22 -4.46 -5.35 3.90
N ILE A 23 -4.01 -4.19 3.43
CA ILE A 23 -2.64 -3.70 3.59
C ILE A 23 -2.64 -2.49 4.53
N GLY A 24 -1.78 -2.51 5.53
CA GLY A 24 -1.40 -1.34 6.33
C GLY A 24 -0.21 -0.65 5.69
N VAL A 25 -0.29 0.68 5.55
CA VAL A 25 0.77 1.50 4.96
C VAL A 25 1.14 2.59 5.95
N ASP A 26 2.41 2.64 6.33
CA ASP A 26 3.00 3.72 7.11
C ASP A 26 3.93 4.54 6.21
N LEU A 27 3.61 5.82 6.01
CA LEU A 27 4.32 6.75 5.13
C LEU A 27 5.10 7.78 5.94
N GLY A 28 6.15 7.33 6.63
CA GLY A 28 7.10 8.21 7.31
C GLY A 28 7.97 9.01 6.34
N THR A 29 8.54 10.11 6.81
CA THR A 29 9.41 11.00 6.01
C THR A 29 10.75 10.35 5.63
N THR A 30 11.30 9.51 6.51
CA THR A 30 12.62 8.85 6.29
C THR A 30 12.46 7.40 5.83
N PHE A 31 11.51 6.68 6.42
CA PHE A 31 11.23 5.29 6.12
C PHE A 31 9.72 5.06 6.09
N SER A 32 9.31 4.15 5.21
CA SER A 32 7.95 3.62 5.13
C SER A 32 7.95 2.13 5.49
N ALA A 33 6.83 1.64 6.00
CA ALA A 33 6.64 0.24 6.34
C ALA A 33 5.27 -0.24 5.84
N PHE A 34 5.18 -1.53 5.54
CA PHE A 34 3.98 -2.15 5.00
C PHE A 34 3.63 -3.39 5.81
N ALA A 35 2.33 -3.64 5.98
CA ALA A 35 1.84 -4.81 6.68
C ALA A 35 0.67 -5.44 5.92
N VAL A 36 0.51 -6.75 6.03
CA VAL A 36 -0.70 -7.46 5.61
C VAL A 36 -1.44 -7.98 6.84
N MET A 37 -2.77 -8.01 6.77
CA MET A 37 -3.58 -8.65 7.81
C MET A 37 -3.71 -10.15 7.52
N GLU A 38 -3.07 -10.99 8.34
CA GLU A 38 -3.12 -12.45 8.27
C GLU A 38 -3.62 -13.02 9.61
N GLY A 39 -4.67 -13.86 9.59
CA GLY A 39 -5.17 -14.51 10.82
C GLY A 39 -5.61 -13.53 11.92
N GLY A 40 -6.11 -12.36 11.53
CA GLY A 40 -6.51 -11.30 12.47
C GLY A 40 -5.35 -10.52 13.09
N LYS A 41 -4.10 -10.77 12.66
CA LYS A 41 -2.90 -10.05 13.13
C LYS A 41 -2.22 -9.33 11.98
N ALA A 42 -1.65 -8.16 12.27
CA ALA A 42 -0.81 -7.45 11.32
C ALA A 42 0.58 -8.12 11.25
N LYS A 43 1.06 -8.39 10.04
CA LYS A 43 2.40 -8.92 9.77
C LYS A 43 3.13 -7.99 8.82
N ILE A 44 4.32 -7.55 9.21
CA ILE A 44 5.17 -6.68 8.38
C ILE A 44 5.64 -7.43 7.15
N ILE A 45 5.62 -6.75 6.01
CA ILE A 45 6.09 -7.23 4.71
C ILE A 45 7.55 -6.80 4.53
N GLU A 46 8.40 -7.72 4.11
CA GLU A 46 9.77 -7.42 3.70
C GLU A 46 9.78 -6.85 2.27
N ASN A 47 10.63 -5.86 2.02
CA ASN A 47 10.83 -5.34 0.67
C ASN A 47 11.70 -6.30 -0.17
N ALA A 48 11.95 -5.91 -1.43
CA ALA A 48 12.73 -6.72 -2.36
C ALA A 48 14.17 -7.00 -1.86
N GLU A 49 14.67 -6.19 -0.94
CA GLU A 49 15.99 -6.31 -0.32
C GLU A 49 15.99 -7.11 1.00
N GLY A 50 14.84 -7.62 1.43
CA GLY A 50 14.68 -8.36 2.70
C GLY A 50 14.56 -7.47 3.93
N ASP A 51 14.53 -6.14 3.77
CA ASP A 51 14.38 -5.19 4.85
C ASP A 51 12.89 -4.98 5.18
N ARG A 52 12.57 -4.83 6.48
CA ARG A 52 11.18 -4.59 6.95
C ARG A 52 10.70 -3.14 6.80
N THR A 53 11.60 -2.25 6.41
CA THR A 53 11.30 -0.83 6.16
C THR A 53 11.98 -0.42 4.86
N THR A 54 11.35 0.49 4.13
CA THR A 54 11.82 0.98 2.85
C THR A 54 12.15 2.46 2.97
N PRO A 55 13.30 2.94 2.48
CA PRO A 55 13.61 4.37 2.44
C PRO A 55 12.51 5.18 1.73
N SER A 56 12.06 6.27 2.34
CA SER A 56 11.09 7.20 1.74
C SER A 56 11.79 8.16 0.77
N VAL A 57 12.35 7.60 -0.30
CA VAL A 57 13.17 8.32 -1.28
C VAL A 57 12.75 7.90 -2.69
N VAL A 58 12.70 8.87 -3.60
CA VAL A 58 12.38 8.65 -5.02
C VAL A 58 13.43 9.35 -5.89
N THR A 59 13.93 8.67 -6.92
CA THR A 59 14.77 9.27 -7.96
C THR A 59 14.05 9.19 -9.29
N ILE A 60 14.05 10.30 -10.05
CA ILE A 60 13.51 10.34 -11.41
C ILE A 60 14.69 10.31 -12.37
N LYS A 61 14.74 9.32 -13.27
CA LYS A 61 15.83 9.21 -14.25
C LYS A 61 15.27 8.66 -15.56
N ASP A 62 15.56 9.34 -16.67
CA ASP A 62 15.18 8.90 -18.02
C ASP A 62 13.67 8.57 -18.18
N GLY A 63 12.82 9.28 -17.44
CA GLY A 63 11.37 9.04 -17.41
C GLY A 63 10.91 7.93 -16.45
N GLU A 64 11.85 7.18 -15.87
CA GLU A 64 11.58 6.16 -14.86
C GLU A 64 11.63 6.72 -13.43
N ARG A 65 10.92 6.05 -12.52
CA ARG A 65 10.90 6.37 -11.10
C ARG A 65 11.49 5.21 -10.30
N LEU A 66 12.65 5.44 -9.71
CA LEU A 66 13.26 4.53 -8.76
C LEU A 66 12.78 4.91 -7.36
N ALA A 67 12.52 3.92 -6.50
CA ALA A 67 12.09 4.14 -5.11
C ALA A 67 12.89 3.29 -4.13
N GLY A 68 12.85 3.64 -2.84
CA GLY A 68 13.43 2.82 -1.79
C GLY A 68 14.97 2.86 -1.78
N LYS A 69 15.60 1.70 -1.56
CA LYS A 69 17.06 1.60 -1.39
C LYS A 69 17.81 2.02 -2.66
N VAL A 70 17.30 1.65 -3.82
CA VAL A 70 17.90 2.02 -5.12
C VAL A 70 17.92 3.55 -5.27
N ALA A 71 16.82 4.23 -4.97
CA ALA A 71 16.74 5.69 -5.01
C ALA A 71 17.65 6.35 -3.95
N ARG A 72 17.72 5.80 -2.73
CA ARG A 72 18.66 6.27 -1.70
C ARG A 72 20.11 6.21 -2.16
N ASN A 73 20.51 5.14 -2.87
CA ASN A 73 21.87 5.02 -3.40
C ASN A 73 22.15 6.07 -4.50
N GLN A 74 21.15 6.40 -5.32
CA GLN A 74 21.24 7.46 -6.31
C GLN A 74 21.37 8.85 -5.67
N ALA A 75 20.95 9.04 -4.44
CA ALA A 75 20.99 10.33 -3.77
C ALA A 75 22.42 10.89 -3.53
N ILE A 76 23.46 10.06 -3.71
CA ILE A 76 24.88 10.44 -3.70
C ILE A 76 25.37 10.78 -5.12
N ILE A 77 24.91 10.04 -6.14
CA ILE A 77 25.41 10.10 -7.52
C ILE A 77 24.62 11.12 -8.35
N ASN A 78 23.32 11.21 -8.12
CA ASN A 78 22.32 12.02 -8.81
C ASN A 78 21.41 12.71 -7.77
N PRO A 79 21.97 13.61 -6.93
CA PRO A 79 21.21 14.29 -5.89
C PRO A 79 20.12 15.21 -6.46
N GLU A 80 20.36 15.86 -7.59
CA GLU A 80 19.45 16.82 -8.21
C GLU A 80 18.13 16.22 -8.68
N ASN A 81 18.14 14.94 -9.09
CA ASN A 81 16.92 14.23 -9.47
C ASN A 81 16.41 13.28 -8.37
N THR A 82 16.95 13.37 -7.15
CA THR A 82 16.55 12.53 -6.02
C THR A 82 15.81 13.33 -4.96
N ILE A 83 14.55 12.98 -4.73
CA ILE A 83 13.65 13.61 -3.78
C ILE A 83 13.65 12.80 -2.48
N ARG A 84 13.97 13.48 -1.37
CA ARG A 84 13.86 12.97 -0.01
C ARG A 84 13.56 14.11 0.95
N SER A 85 12.87 13.82 2.06
CA SER A 85 12.88 14.73 3.20
C SER A 85 14.19 14.54 3.96
N ILE A 86 14.83 15.64 4.32
CA ILE A 86 15.87 15.70 5.36
C ILE A 86 15.24 15.85 6.74
#